data_AF-A0A2N7QMV8-F1
#
_entry.id   AF-A0A2N7QMV8-F1
#
_cell.length_a   1.000
_cell.length_b   1.000
_cell.length_c   1.000
_cell.angle_alpha   90.00
_cell.angle_beta   90.00
_cell.angle_gamma   90.00
#
_symmetry.space_group_name_H-M   'P 1'
#
loop_
_entity.id
_entity.type
_entity.pdbx_description
1 polymer ?
#
loop_
_entity_poly.entity_id
_entity_poly.type
_entity_poly.pdbx_seq_one_letter_code
_entity_poly.pdbx_strand_id
1 'polypeptide(L)'
;MLSTEEGGRTSPVTTRYRPNHNFGGATDLTFYIGQFEVTGERWIEPGETAELVVEFLNVMGITELLQPGRRWRIQEGGKLVADAEVISVL
;
A
#
# COMPACT_ATOMS: atom_id res chain seq x y z
N MET A 1 3.72 6.43 -4.25
CA MET A 1 4.62 6.46 -3.07
C MET A 1 4.88 7.91 -2.72
N LEU A 2 4.93 8.25 -1.43
CA LEU A 2 5.41 9.57 -1.01
C LEU A 2 6.90 9.70 -1.32
N SER A 3 7.35 10.91 -1.65
CA SER A 3 8.76 11.20 -1.86
C SER A 3 9.54 11.14 -0.55
N THR A 4 10.88 11.16 -0.62
CA THR A 4 11.71 11.25 0.60
C THR A 4 11.46 12.58 1.32
N GLU A 5 11.30 13.66 0.57
CA GLU A 5 11.06 15.03 1.05
C GLU A 5 9.70 15.16 1.75
N GLU A 6 8.69 14.40 1.31
CA GLU A 6 7.37 14.31 1.94
C GLU A 6 7.36 13.41 3.19
N GLY A 7 8.52 12.89 3.59
CA GLY A 7 8.66 11.99 4.74
C GLY A 7 8.33 10.54 4.42
N GLY A 8 8.30 10.15 3.14
CA GLY A 8 8.16 8.77 2.67
C GLY A 8 9.41 7.92 2.88
N ARG A 9 9.57 6.88 2.06
CA ARG A 9 10.75 6.00 2.12
C ARG A 9 11.98 6.68 1.51
N THR A 10 13.16 6.26 1.96
CA THR A 10 14.46 6.67 1.41
C THR A 10 15.05 5.68 0.41
N SER A 11 14.43 4.50 0.27
CA SER A 11 14.85 3.45 -0.65
C SER A 11 13.65 2.87 -1.40
N PRO A 12 13.87 2.41 -2.65
CA PRO A 12 12.82 1.84 -3.46
C PRO A 12 12.27 0.54 -2.86
N VAL A 13 11.14 0.10 -3.41
CA VAL A 13 10.50 -1.18 -3.10
C VAL A 13 10.33 -2.01 -4.35
N THR A 14 10.19 -3.32 -4.20
CA THR A 14 9.93 -4.25 -5.30
C THR A 14 8.93 -5.31 -4.84
N THR A 15 8.77 -6.39 -5.61
CA THR A 15 7.96 -7.54 -5.23
C THR A 15 8.28 -8.02 -3.81
N ARG A 16 7.26 -8.58 -3.13
CA ARG A 16 7.32 -9.05 -1.73
C ARG A 16 7.43 -7.96 -0.67
N TYR A 17 7.36 -6.69 -1.05
CA TYR A 17 7.17 -5.61 -0.09
C TYR A 17 5.80 -5.76 0.60
N ARG A 18 5.79 -5.81 1.94
CA ARG A 18 4.61 -6.13 2.77
C ARG A 18 4.30 -5.05 3.82
N PRO A 19 3.87 -3.85 3.41
CA PRO A 19 3.54 -2.79 4.35
C PRO A 19 2.19 -2.99 5.02
N ASN A 20 1.93 -2.18 6.05
CA ASN A 20 0.63 -2.06 6.68
C ASN A 20 -0.32 -1.27 5.79
N HIS A 21 -1.55 -1.76 5.61
CA HIS A 21 -2.61 -1.11 4.87
C HIS A 21 -3.70 -0.68 5.85
N ASN A 22 -3.93 0.62 5.95
CA ASN A 22 -4.87 1.23 6.89
C ASN A 22 -6.02 1.87 6.10
N PHE A 23 -7.20 1.24 6.18
CA PHE A 23 -8.43 1.71 5.56
C PHE A 23 -9.20 2.70 6.43
N GLY A 24 -8.74 2.94 7.66
CA GLY A 24 -9.26 3.96 8.56
C GLY A 24 -8.54 5.30 8.43
N GLY A 25 -8.48 6.03 9.54
CA GLY A 25 -7.80 7.33 9.63
C GLY A 25 -6.37 7.24 10.17
N ALA A 26 -5.68 8.38 10.26
CA ALA A 26 -4.30 8.46 10.75
C ALA A 26 -4.11 7.94 12.19
N THR A 27 -5.18 7.91 12.99
CA THR A 27 -5.20 7.40 14.37
C THR A 27 -5.76 5.98 14.49
N ASP A 28 -6.22 5.39 13.38
CA ASP A 28 -6.69 4.00 13.38
C ASP A 28 -5.48 3.06 13.37
N LEU A 29 -5.54 2.03 14.21
CA LEU A 29 -4.48 1.04 14.40
C LEU A 29 -4.85 -0.33 13.81
N THR A 30 -5.98 -0.40 13.10
CA THR A 30 -6.39 -1.59 12.36
C THR A 30 -5.62 -1.65 11.05
N PHE A 31 -4.71 -2.62 10.95
CA PHE A 31 -3.88 -2.81 9.77
C PHE A 31 -4.16 -4.15 9.10
N TYR A 32 -4.15 -4.14 7.77
CA TYR A 32 -4.12 -5.33 6.94
C TYR A 32 -2.73 -5.46 6.32
N ILE A 33 -2.19 -6.67 6.27
CA ILE A 33 -0.91 -6.91 5.59
C ILE A 33 -1.20 -7.23 4.13
N GLY A 34 -0.69 -6.40 3.23
CA GLY A 34 -0.77 -6.59 1.78
C GLY A 34 0.62 -6.75 1.20
N GLN A 35 0.81 -7.72 0.30
CA GLN A 35 2.03 -7.93 -0.46
C GLN A 35 1.90 -7.27 -1.84
N PHE A 36 2.93 -6.52 -2.23
CA PHE A 36 3.00 -5.96 -3.58
C PHE A 36 3.48 -7.01 -4.57
N GLU A 37 2.71 -7.20 -5.64
CA GLU A 37 3.09 -7.96 -6.82
C GLU A 37 3.55 -6.98 -7.91
N VAL A 38 4.87 -6.90 -8.08
CA VAL A 38 5.51 -6.05 -9.09
C VAL A 38 5.96 -6.96 -10.24
N THR A 39 5.63 -6.59 -11.48
CA THR A 39 5.97 -7.37 -12.67
C THR A 39 7.47 -7.30 -12.96
N GLY A 40 8.13 -8.45 -13.08
CA GLY A 40 9.55 -8.53 -13.41
C GLY A 40 10.47 -7.99 -12.31
N GLU A 41 11.69 -7.58 -12.69
CA GLU A 41 12.70 -7.02 -11.76
C GLU A 41 12.54 -5.51 -11.55
N ARG A 42 11.30 -5.00 -11.58
CA ARG A 42 11.02 -3.57 -11.43
C ARG A 42 11.11 -3.14 -9.97
N TRP A 43 11.62 -1.92 -9.78
CA TRP A 43 11.63 -1.20 -8.53
C TRP A 43 10.70 0.01 -8.63
N ILE A 44 10.05 0.36 -7.53
CA ILE A 44 9.19 1.53 -7.37
C ILE A 44 9.94 2.52 -6.49
N GLU A 45 10.28 3.67 -7.05
CA GLU A 45 11.05 4.71 -6.37
C GLU A 45 10.17 5.55 -5.42
N PRO A 46 10.74 6.15 -4.36
CA PRO A 46 10.06 7.19 -3.60
C PRO A 46 9.55 8.32 -4.51
N GLY A 47 8.30 8.75 -4.32
CA GLY A 47 7.64 9.75 -5.17
C GLY A 47 7.00 9.20 -6.45
N GLU A 48 7.24 7.93 -6.81
CA GLU A 48 6.65 7.31 -8.00
C GLU A 48 5.18 6.94 -7.78
N THR A 49 4.35 7.12 -8.82
CA THR A 49 3.00 6.52 -8.91
C THR A 49 3.08 5.27 -9.78
N ALA A 50 2.58 4.15 -9.27
CA ALA A 50 2.60 2.87 -9.96
C ALA A 50 1.27 2.13 -9.77
N GLU A 51 0.82 1.44 -10.82
CA GLU A 51 -0.27 0.47 -10.76
C GLU A 51 0.32 -0.93 -10.57
N LEU A 52 -0.20 -1.66 -9.59
CA LEU A 52 0.27 -3.00 -9.23
C LEU A 52 -0.85 -3.79 -8.54
N VAL A 53 -0.67 -5.11 -8.45
CA VAL A 53 -1.57 -5.96 -7.69
C VAL A 53 -1.11 -6.02 -6.23
N VAL A 54 -2.06 -5.88 -5.31
CA VAL A 54 -1.82 -6.10 -3.88
C VAL A 54 -2.54 -7.38 -3.46
N GLU A 55 -1.79 -8.36 -2.98
CA GLU A 55 -2.33 -9.57 -2.37
C GLU A 55 -2.45 -9.41 -0.86
N PHE A 56 -3.66 -9.42 -0.32
CA PHE A 56 -3.88 -9.32 1.13
C PHE A 56 -3.79 -10.69 1.82
N LEU A 57 -3.00 -10.77 2.89
CA LEU A 57 -2.61 -12.03 3.53
C LEU A 57 -3.50 -12.36 4.74
N ASN A 58 -4.20 -13.49 4.72
CA ASN A 58 -4.91 -14.09 5.88
C ASN A 58 -5.87 -13.12 6.61
N VAL A 59 -6.70 -12.39 5.87
CA VAL A 59 -7.57 -11.35 6.45
C VAL A 59 -9.06 -11.69 6.33
N MET A 60 -9.80 -11.45 7.41
CA MET A 60 -11.26 -11.46 7.42
C MET A 60 -11.79 -10.02 7.25
N GLY A 61 -12.86 -9.86 6.48
CA GLY A 61 -13.61 -8.60 6.35
C GLY A 61 -13.02 -7.56 5.41
N ILE A 62 -11.84 -7.77 4.83
CA ILE A 62 -11.26 -6.79 3.90
C ILE A 62 -12.05 -6.67 2.59
N THR A 63 -12.71 -7.74 2.15
CA THR A 63 -13.45 -7.79 0.88
C THR A 63 -14.50 -6.69 0.78
N GLU A 64 -15.17 -6.35 1.87
CA GLU A 64 -16.18 -5.29 1.91
C GLU A 64 -15.57 -3.88 1.72
N LEU A 65 -14.28 -3.73 2.05
CA LEU A 65 -13.53 -2.49 1.91
C LEU A 65 -12.93 -2.32 0.50
N LEU A 66 -12.76 -3.40 -0.26
CA LEU A 66 -12.15 -3.37 -1.59
C LEU A 66 -13.22 -3.05 -2.65
N GLN A 67 -13.48 -1.76 -2.85
CA GLN A 67 -14.39 -1.27 -3.89
C GLN A 67 -13.65 -0.27 -4.78
N PRO A 68 -13.83 -0.28 -6.11
CA PRO A 68 -13.22 0.71 -7.00
C PRO A 68 -13.42 2.15 -6.51
N GLY A 69 -12.36 2.96 -6.54
CA GLY A 69 -12.33 4.32 -6.00
C GLY A 69 -12.12 4.40 -4.49
N ARG A 70 -12.13 3.29 -3.75
CA ARG A 70 -11.76 3.30 -2.33
C ARG A 70 -10.29 3.67 -2.19
N ARG A 71 -10.02 4.69 -1.38
CA ARG A 71 -8.67 5.12 -1.01
C ARG A 71 -8.29 4.69 0.39
N TRP A 72 -7.01 4.38 0.59
CA TRP A 72 -6.46 4.00 1.89
C TRP A 72 -4.99 4.40 2.03
N ARG A 73 -4.49 4.31 3.27
CA ARG A 73 -3.12 4.67 3.65
C ARG A 73 -2.22 3.44 3.67
N ILE A 74 -1.00 3.57 3.18
CA ILE A 74 0.03 2.53 3.27
C ILE A 74 1.14 3.01 4.20
N GLN A 75 1.48 2.19 5.19
CA GLN A 75 2.35 2.57 6.29
C GLN A 75 3.43 1.54 6.59
N GLU A 76 4.56 2.00 7.13
CA GLU A 76 5.59 1.17 7.76
C GLU A 76 5.64 1.49 9.26
N GLY A 77 5.06 0.60 10.07
CA GLY A 77 4.71 0.96 11.45
C GLY A 77 3.74 2.14 11.45
N GLY A 78 4.08 3.22 12.15
CA GLY A 78 3.29 4.47 12.17
C GLY A 78 3.56 5.43 11.01
N LYS A 79 4.62 5.19 10.21
CA LYS A 79 5.06 6.12 9.17
C LYS A 79 4.21 5.96 7.91
N LEU A 80 3.60 7.06 7.43
CA LEU A 80 2.93 7.08 6.14
C LEU A 80 3.97 7.03 5.02
N VAL A 81 3.82 6.10 4.07
CA VAL A 81 4.76 5.92 2.96
C VAL A 81 4.10 6.00 1.59
N ALA A 82 2.79 5.81 1.51
CA ALA A 82 1.99 6.05 0.31
C ALA A 82 0.50 6.17 0.66
N ASP A 83 -0.26 6.71 -0.27
CA ASP A 83 -1.70 6.49 -0.39
C ASP A 83 -1.96 5.61 -1.61
N ALA A 84 -3.05 4.86 -1.58
CA ALA A 84 -3.47 4.00 -2.68
C ALA A 84 -4.98 4.13 -2.95
N GLU A 85 -5.38 3.69 -4.13
CA GLU A 85 -6.77 3.67 -4.60
C GLU A 85 -7.05 2.34 -5.30
N VAL A 86 -8.23 1.77 -5.07
CA VAL A 86 -8.64 0.53 -5.73
C VAL A 86 -9.05 0.88 -7.15
N ILE A 87 -8.35 0.31 -8.14
CA ILE A 87 -8.75 0.40 -9.55
C ILE A 87 -9.77 -0.69 -9.87
N SER A 88 -9.47 -1.93 -9.48
CA SER A 88 -10.34 -3.09 -9.65
C SER A 88 -10.03 -4.17 -8.59
N VAL A 89 -10.94 -5.13 -8.45
CA VAL A 89 -10.76 -6.31 -7.59
C VAL A 89 -10.70 -7.54 -8.49
N LEU A 90 -9.75 -8.43 -8.23
CA LEU A 90 -9.49 -9.66 -8.98
C LEU A 90 -10.24 -10.86 -8.41
#